data_AF-A0A9E1Q757-F1
#
_entry.id   AF-A0A9E1Q757-F1
#
_cell.length_a   1.000
_cell.length_b   1.000
_cell.length_c   1.000
_cell.angle_alpha   90.00
_cell.angle_beta   90.00
_cell.angle_gamma   90.00
#
_symmetry.space_group_name_H-M   'P 1'
#
loop_
_entity.id
_entity.type
_entity.pdbx_description
1 polymer ?
#
loop_
_entity_poly.entity_id
_entity_poly.type
_entity_poly.pdbx_seq_one_letter_code
_entity_poly.pdbx_strand_id
1 'polypeptide(L)'
;SEEGREELLTGIKPIISSEVFDNFEITNHETGLRPASKDRRPYAGKIKENTYILNGFGTRGVLIGPATAAHLVRYIFEDKELPKEINTARYSS
;
A
#
# COMPACT_ATOMS: atom_id res chain seq x y z
N SER A 1 11.17 16.19 -1.40
CA SER A 1 11.86 17.20 -2.25
C SER A 1 11.19 18.55 -2.02
N GLU A 2 11.87 19.66 -2.31
CA GLU A 2 11.24 20.99 -2.19
C GLU A 2 10.01 21.12 -3.10
N GLU A 3 10.11 20.61 -4.32
CA GLU A 3 9.02 20.59 -5.30
C GLU A 3 7.76 19.87 -4.78
N GLY A 4 7.91 18.67 -4.19
CA GLY A 4 6.78 17.94 -3.63
C GLY A 4 6.16 18.60 -2.40
N ARG A 5 6.94 19.38 -1.65
CA ARG A 5 6.43 20.19 -0.53
C ARG A 5 5.54 21.31 -1.06
N GLU A 6 6.02 22.06 -2.04
CA GLU A 6 5.28 23.16 -2.67
C GLU A 6 4.01 22.68 -3.38
N GLU A 7 4.03 21.49 -3.99
CA GLU A 7 2.85 20.86 -4.58
C GLU A 7 1.76 20.63 -3.52
N LEU A 8 2.12 20.05 -2.37
CA LEU A 8 1.18 19.79 -1.26
C LEU A 8 0.62 21.09 -0.67
N LEU A 9 1.46 22.11 -0.48
CA LEU A 9 1.05 23.42 0.04
C LEU A 9 0.09 24.14 -0.91
N THR A 10 0.38 24.08 -2.21
CA THR A 10 -0.51 24.64 -3.24
C THR A 10 -1.85 23.90 -3.28
N GLY A 11 -1.83 22.57 -3.18
CA GLY A 11 -3.03 21.74 -3.23
C GLY A 11 -3.96 21.90 -2.01
N ILE A 12 -3.42 22.12 -0.81
CA ILE A 12 -4.23 22.26 0.41
C ILE A 12 -4.78 23.69 0.61
N LYS A 13 -4.10 24.72 0.10
CA LYS A 13 -4.50 26.13 0.23
C LYS A 13 -5.98 26.43 -0.09
N PRO A 14 -6.61 25.87 -1.15
CA PRO A 14 -8.03 26.11 -1.42
C PRO A 14 -8.99 25.24 -0.57
N ILE A 15 -8.48 24.25 0.18
CA ILE A 15 -9.29 23.28 0.94
C ILE A 15 -9.55 23.76 2.37
N ILE A 16 -8.56 24.45 2.98
CA ILE A 16 -8.62 24.93 4.37
C ILE A 16 -8.76 26.45 4.42
N SER A 17 -9.30 26.97 5.53
CA SER A 17 -9.44 28.43 5.73
C SER A 17 -8.08 29.12 5.79
N SER A 18 -8.00 30.36 5.29
CA SER A 18 -6.77 31.18 5.34
C SER A 18 -6.23 31.35 6.75
N GLU A 19 -7.09 31.53 7.76
CA GLU A 19 -6.67 31.61 9.17
C GLU A 19 -5.90 30.38 9.63
N VAL A 20 -6.35 29.18 9.26
CA VAL A 20 -5.63 27.93 9.57
C VAL A 20 -4.37 27.83 8.71
N PHE A 21 -4.45 28.15 7.41
CA PHE A 21 -3.33 28.05 6.48
C PHE A 21 -2.14 28.95 6.90
N ASP A 22 -2.42 30.16 7.37
CA ASP A 22 -1.38 31.14 7.70
C ASP A 22 -0.74 30.88 9.08
N ASN A 23 -1.32 30.02 9.93
CA ASN A 23 -0.88 29.78 11.30
C ASN A 23 -0.45 28.34 11.61
N PHE A 24 -0.53 27.39 10.66
CA PHE A 24 -0.06 26.03 10.92
C PHE A 24 1.46 25.91 10.84
N GLU A 25 2.01 24.94 11.57
CA GLU A 25 3.42 24.57 11.50
C GLU A 25 3.58 23.21 10.81
N ILE A 26 4.53 23.12 9.88
CA ILE A 26 4.92 21.84 9.27
C ILE A 26 5.85 21.14 10.23
N THR A 27 5.36 20.11 10.93
CA THR A 27 6.17 19.34 11.89
C THR A 27 7.08 18.30 11.24
N ASN A 28 6.70 17.78 10.06
CA ASN A 28 7.46 16.76 9.34
C ASN A 28 7.08 16.72 7.84
N HIS A 29 8.02 16.27 7.00
CA HIS A 29 7.78 15.97 5.59
C HIS A 29 8.56 14.72 5.20
N GLU A 30 7.82 13.66 4.88
CA GLU A 30 8.39 12.35 4.56
C GLU A 30 8.10 11.95 3.12
N THR A 31 8.97 11.09 2.61
CA THR A 31 8.81 10.44 1.30
C THR A 31 8.83 8.94 1.48
N GLY A 32 8.02 8.22 0.70
CA GLY A 32 8.00 6.76 0.75
C GLY A 32 7.77 6.13 -0.62
N LEU A 33 8.39 4.98 -0.85
CA LEU A 33 8.12 4.15 -2.01
C LEU A 33 6.90 3.27 -1.73
N ARG A 34 5.95 3.28 -2.67
CA ARG A 34 4.76 2.43 -2.60
C ARG A 34 5.00 1.19 -3.44
N PRO A 35 5.11 -0.01 -2.85
CA PRO A 35 5.19 -1.23 -3.64
C PRO A 35 3.83 -1.52 -4.25
N ALA A 36 3.64 -1.11 -5.50
CA ALA A 36 2.39 -1.24 -6.23
C ALA A 36 2.49 -2.35 -7.29
N SER A 37 1.43 -3.15 -7.40
CA SER A 37 1.25 -4.08 -8.50
C SER A 37 0.68 -3.38 -9.74
N LYS A 38 0.89 -4.00 -10.91
CA LYS A 38 0.37 -3.49 -12.20
C LYS A 38 -1.15 -3.46 -12.24
N ASP A 39 -1.81 -4.43 -11.63
CA ASP A 39 -3.29 -4.55 -11.58
C ASP A 39 -3.91 -3.87 -10.34
N ARG A 40 -3.10 -3.22 -9.50
CA ARG A 40 -3.50 -2.58 -8.23
C ARG A 40 -4.09 -3.57 -7.20
N ARG A 41 -3.78 -4.86 -7.31
CA ARG A 41 -4.12 -5.90 -6.34
C ARG A 41 -2.85 -6.45 -5.65
N PRO A 42 -2.87 -6.78 -4.35
CA PRO A 42 -1.68 -7.26 -3.67
C PRO A 42 -1.23 -8.64 -4.16
N TYR A 43 0.00 -8.99 -3.86
CA TYR A 43 0.63 -10.28 -4.12
C TYR A 43 0.70 -11.07 -2.82
N ALA A 44 0.07 -12.25 -2.78
CA ALA A 44 0.17 -13.21 -1.70
C ALA A 44 0.32 -14.61 -2.30
N GLY A 45 1.21 -15.43 -1.75
CA GLY A 45 1.35 -16.82 -2.19
C GLY A 45 2.75 -17.39 -2.03
N LYS A 46 2.90 -18.68 -2.35
CA LYS A 46 4.19 -19.39 -2.36
C LYS A 46 4.95 -19.02 -3.65
N ILE A 47 6.23 -18.69 -3.51
CA ILE A 47 7.12 -18.39 -4.64
C ILE A 47 8.19 -19.48 -4.87
N LYS A 48 8.60 -20.16 -3.79
CA LYS A 48 9.54 -21.29 -3.79
C LYS A 48 9.22 -22.18 -2.59
N GLU A 49 9.90 -23.33 -2.48
CA GLU A 49 9.77 -24.18 -1.30
C GLU A 49 10.05 -23.37 -0.02
N ASN A 50 9.17 -23.50 0.97
CA ASN A 50 9.19 -22.73 2.22
C ASN A 50 9.37 -21.20 2.08
N THR A 51 9.02 -20.61 0.93
CA THR A 51 9.18 -19.17 0.68
C THR A 51 7.88 -18.57 0.17
N TYR A 52 7.40 -17.53 0.84
CA TYR A 52 6.13 -16.86 0.55
C TYR A 52 6.33 -15.36 0.35
N ILE A 53 5.45 -14.74 -0.43
CA ILE A 53 5.44 -13.30 -0.67
C ILE A 53 4.15 -12.67 -0.10
N LEU A 54 4.29 -11.46 0.42
CA LEU A 54 3.20 -10.58 0.79
C LEU A 54 3.58 -9.14 0.40
N ASN A 55 3.09 -8.63 -0.73
CA ASN A 55 3.54 -7.34 -1.28
C ASN A 55 2.50 -6.69 -2.21
N GLY A 56 2.86 -5.63 -2.94
CA GLY A 56 2.06 -5.07 -4.03
C GLY A 56 0.83 -4.26 -3.58
N PHE A 57 0.84 -3.79 -2.34
CA PHE A 57 -0.30 -3.15 -1.70
C PHE A 57 -0.69 -1.77 -2.24
N GLY A 58 0.24 -1.07 -2.92
CA GLY A 58 0.01 0.27 -3.46
C GLY A 58 -0.45 1.27 -2.39
N THR A 59 -1.43 2.12 -2.72
CA THR A 59 -1.95 3.16 -1.82
C THR A 59 -2.88 2.65 -0.72
N ARG A 60 -3.28 1.37 -0.76
CA ARG A 60 -4.30 0.79 0.15
C ARG A 60 -3.72 -0.19 1.15
N GLY A 61 -2.40 -0.20 1.35
CA GLY A 61 -1.74 -1.21 2.20
C GLY A 61 -2.23 -1.26 3.64
N VAL A 62 -2.49 -0.11 4.27
CA VAL A 62 -3.06 -0.09 5.63
C VAL A 62 -4.46 -0.72 5.66
N LEU A 63 -5.27 -0.47 4.64
CA LEU A 63 -6.65 -0.96 4.57
C LEU A 63 -6.73 -2.47 4.28
N ILE A 64 -5.92 -2.96 3.34
CA ILE A 64 -6.05 -4.36 2.85
C ILE A 64 -4.97 -5.29 3.41
N GLY A 65 -3.90 -4.74 4.00
CA GLY A 65 -2.77 -5.49 4.55
C GLY A 65 -3.17 -6.55 5.56
N PRO A 66 -3.94 -6.20 6.61
CA PRO A 66 -4.35 -7.17 7.64
C PRO A 66 -5.14 -8.36 7.06
N ALA A 67 -6.12 -8.09 6.20
CA ALA A 67 -6.91 -9.15 5.57
C ALA A 67 -6.07 -10.04 4.65
N THR A 68 -5.18 -9.43 3.84
CA THR A 68 -4.28 -10.17 2.93
C THR A 68 -3.30 -11.05 3.72
N ALA A 69 -2.76 -10.54 4.82
CA ALA A 69 -1.89 -11.29 5.72
C ALA A 69 -2.63 -12.48 6.35
N ALA A 70 -3.86 -12.28 6.82
CA ALA A 70 -4.69 -13.36 7.37
C ALA A 70 -4.96 -14.46 6.33
N HIS A 71 -5.27 -14.09 5.08
CA HIS A 71 -5.39 -15.07 3.99
C HIS A 71 -4.10 -15.86 3.76
N LEU A 72 -2.94 -15.19 3.78
CA LEU A 72 -1.65 -15.84 3.59
C LEU A 72 -1.32 -16.80 4.74
N VAL A 73 -1.56 -16.43 5.99
CA VAL A 73 -1.34 -17.30 7.16
C VAL A 73 -2.17 -18.58 7.05
N ARG A 74 -3.46 -18.45 6.71
CA ARG A 74 -4.34 -19.62 6.53
C ARG A 74 -3.92 -20.50 5.35
N TYR A 75 -3.41 -19.89 4.29
CA TYR A 75 -2.81 -20.62 3.18
C TYR A 75 -1.56 -21.41 3.58
N ILE A 76 -0.70 -20.85 4.44
CA ILE A 76 0.53 -21.50 4.89
C ILE A 76 0.24 -22.66 5.85
N PHE A 77 -0.67 -22.47 6.81
CA PHE A 77 -0.82 -23.37 7.96
C PHE A 77 -2.11 -24.20 7.98
N GLU A 78 -3.14 -23.81 7.24
CA GLU A 78 -4.46 -24.45 7.27
C GLU A 78 -4.88 -25.04 5.92
N ASP A 79 -3.99 -25.04 4.93
CA ASP A 79 -4.25 -25.52 3.57
C ASP A 79 -5.47 -24.85 2.92
N LYS A 80 -5.69 -23.56 3.22
CA LYS A 80 -6.80 -22.75 2.67
C LYS A 80 -6.39 -22.04 1.40
N GLU A 81 -7.21 -22.14 0.35
CA GLU A 81 -6.95 -21.41 -0.89
C GLU A 81 -6.92 -19.88 -0.72
N LEU A 82 -6.04 -19.24 -1.48
CA LEU A 82 -5.98 -17.78 -1.59
C LEU A 82 -7.04 -17.26 -2.57
N PRO A 83 -7.68 -16.11 -2.29
CA PRO A 83 -8.47 -15.39 -3.27
C PRO A 83 -7.67 -15.17 -4.57
N LYS A 84 -8.31 -15.42 -5.72
CA LYS A 84 -7.68 -15.34 -7.05
C LYS A 84 -7.08 -13.96 -7.31
N GLU A 85 -7.68 -12.93 -6.74
CA GLU A 85 -7.29 -11.54 -6.87
C GLU A 85 -5.95 -11.23 -6.19
N ILE A 86 -5.60 -11.96 -5.13
CA ILE A 86 -4.36 -11.73 -4.36
C ILE A 86 -3.31 -12.80 -4.63
N ASN A 87 -3.71 -13.96 -5.16
CA ASN A 87 -2.81 -15.07 -5.46
C ASN A 87 -1.77 -14.67 -6.52
N THR A 88 -0.49 -14.94 -6.26
CA THR A 88 0.61 -14.69 -7.21
C THR A 88 0.55 -15.55 -8.46
N ALA A 89 -0.13 -16.69 -8.41
CA ALA A 89 -0.34 -17.58 -9.56
C ALA A 89 -1.01 -16.87 -10.76
N ARG A 90 -1.68 -15.73 -10.53
CA ARG A 90 -2.27 -14.91 -11.61
C ARG A 90 -1.25 -14.30 -12.59
N TYR A 91 0.04 -14.42 -12.29
CA TYR A 91 1.15 -13.98 -13.14
C TYR A 91 2.10 -15.12 -13.56
N SER A 92 1.74 -16.37 -13.27
CA SER A 92 2.48 -17.54 -13.75
C SER A 92 2.07 -17.80 -15.21
N SER A 93 2.96 -17.44 -16.13
CA SER A 93 2.91 -17.88 -17.54
C SER A 93 3.65 -19.19 -17.70
#